data_AF-A0A8T6SXD4-F1
#
_entry.id   AF-A0A8T6SXD4-F1
#
_cell.length_a   1.000
_cell.length_b   1.000
_cell.length_c   1.000
_cell.angle_alpha   90.00
_cell.angle_beta   90.00
_cell.angle_gamma   90.00
#
_symmetry.space_group_name_H-M   'P 1'
#
loop_
_entity.id
_entity.type
_entity.pdbx_description
1 polymer ?
#
loop_
_entity_poly.entity_id
_entity_poly.type
_entity_poly.pdbx_seq_one_letter_code
_entity_poly.pdbx_strand_id
1 'polypeptide(L)'
;FMLTNPNTLGLFERDVLDIARILHDQGALLYYDGANLNAIMGRVRPGDMGFDIVHFNLHKTFATPHGGGGPGSGPVGVSEELARFLPVPMVAREEDVYYLDY
;
A
#
# COMPACT_ATOMS: atom_id res chain seq x y z
N PHE A 1 5.41 1.63 12.05
CA PHE A 1 6.24 2.70 11.48
C PHE A 1 5.74 3.02 10.08
N MET A 2 5.72 4.28 9.66
CA MET A 2 5.24 4.68 8.33
C MET A 2 6.42 5.23 7.53
N LEU A 3 6.57 4.77 6.28
CA LEU A 3 7.63 5.22 5.38
C LEU A 3 7.13 5.33 3.95
N THR A 4 7.63 6.33 3.23
CA THR A 4 7.43 6.53 1.78
C THR A 4 8.76 6.22 1.09
N ASN A 5 8.80 5.33 0.08
CA ASN A 5 10.04 5.02 -0.64
C ASN A 5 9.83 4.90 -2.16
N PRO A 6 10.21 5.90 -2.98
CA PRO A 6 11.06 7.04 -2.63
C PRO A 6 10.37 8.00 -1.68
N ASN A 7 11.16 8.66 -0.83
CA ASN A 7 10.68 9.56 0.20
C ASN A 7 10.05 10.84 -0.40
N THR A 8 9.56 11.73 0.45
CA THR A 8 8.86 12.95 0.02
C THR A 8 9.77 13.96 -0.69
N LEU A 9 11.09 13.79 -0.63
CA LEU A 9 12.07 14.55 -1.44
C LEU A 9 12.38 13.87 -2.78
N GLY A 10 11.79 12.71 -3.07
CA GLY A 10 12.02 11.94 -4.29
C GLY A 10 13.29 11.09 -4.25
N LEU A 11 13.90 10.90 -3.09
CA LEU A 11 15.10 10.08 -2.91
C LEU A 11 14.73 8.66 -2.48
N PHE A 12 15.44 7.66 -3.00
CA PHE A 12 15.27 6.28 -2.54
C PHE A 12 16.01 6.04 -1.22
N GLU A 13 15.30 5.48 -0.25
CA GLU A 13 15.88 5.01 1.00
C GLU A 13 16.71 3.75 0.73
N ARG A 14 18.02 3.87 0.94
CA ARG A 14 18.98 2.81 0.60
C ARG A 14 18.97 1.66 1.60
N ASP A 15 18.59 1.95 2.83
CA ASP A 15 18.63 1.03 3.97
C ASP A 15 17.23 0.48 4.32
N VAL A 16 16.27 0.56 3.40
CA VAL A 16 14.86 0.20 3.65
C VAL A 16 14.68 -1.23 4.19
N LEU A 17 15.51 -2.17 3.71
CA LEU A 17 15.47 -3.57 4.17
C LEU A 17 16.01 -3.74 5.60
N ASP A 18 17.07 -3.01 5.94
CA ASP A 18 17.61 -3.03 7.31
C ASP A 18 16.66 -2.36 8.29
N ILE A 19 16.02 -1.25 7.89
CA ILE A 19 14.97 -0.59 8.67
C ILE A 19 13.81 -1.56 8.91
N ALA A 20 13.32 -2.23 7.86
CA ALA A 20 12.24 -3.22 7.98
C ALA A 20 12.60 -4.33 8.96
N ARG A 21 13.79 -4.94 8.80
CA ARG A 21 14.29 -5.99 9.70
C ARG A 21 14.35 -5.53 11.16
N ILE A 22 14.96 -4.38 11.44
CA ILE A 22 15.10 -3.87 12.82
C ILE A 22 13.74 -3.65 13.47
N LEU A 23 12.76 -3.15 12.71
CA LEU A 23 11.42 -2.88 13.21
C LEU A 23 10.63 -4.18 13.43
N HIS A 24 10.70 -5.12 12.49
CA HIS A 24 10.07 -6.43 12.63
C HIS A 24 10.67 -7.24 13.79
N ASP A 25 11.99 -7.14 14.04
CA ASP A 25 12.65 -7.74 15.21
C ASP A 25 12.07 -7.21 16.55
N GLN A 26 11.42 -6.05 16.54
CA GLN A 26 10.72 -5.46 17.69
C GLN A 26 9.20 -5.65 17.64
N GLY A 27 8.69 -6.46 16.70
CA GLY A 27 7.26 -6.70 16.51
C GLY A 27 6.48 -5.52 15.93
N ALA A 28 7.16 -4.53 15.33
CA ALA A 28 6.50 -3.38 14.72
C ALA A 28 6.06 -3.67 13.29
N LEU A 29 4.87 -3.19 12.91
CA LEU A 29 4.39 -3.25 11.53
C LEU A 29 4.90 -2.06 10.70
N LEU A 30 5.12 -2.29 9.41
CA LEU A 30 5.51 -1.29 8.43
C LEU A 30 4.36 -0.91 7.50
N TYR A 31 4.05 0.38 7.48
CA TYR A 31 3.07 0.97 6.58
C TYR A 31 3.79 1.75 5.47
N TYR A 32 3.53 1.37 4.23
CA TYR A 32 4.01 2.04 3.03
C TYR A 32 3.01 3.10 2.58
N ASP A 33 3.46 4.35 2.52
CA ASP A 33 2.74 5.39 1.79
C ASP A 33 2.96 5.19 0.28
N GLY A 34 1.91 4.71 -0.41
CA GLY A 34 1.95 4.43 -1.84
C GLY A 34 1.69 5.64 -2.74
N ALA A 35 1.70 6.87 -2.23
CA ALA A 35 1.59 8.07 -3.05
C ALA A 35 2.67 8.13 -4.15
N ASN A 36 3.86 7.63 -3.87
CA ASN A 36 5.01 7.61 -4.78
C ASN A 36 5.15 6.28 -5.57
N LEU A 37 4.12 5.43 -5.59
CA LEU A 37 4.18 4.12 -6.27
C LEU A 37 4.61 4.21 -7.75
N ASN A 38 4.29 5.32 -8.42
CA ASN A 38 4.63 5.50 -9.84
C ASN A 38 6.14 5.40 -10.13
N ALA A 39 6.99 5.69 -9.15
CA ALA A 39 8.45 5.58 -9.28
C ALA A 39 8.97 4.13 -9.24
N ILE A 40 8.17 3.19 -8.69
CA ILE A 40 8.57 1.80 -8.48
C ILE A 40 7.71 0.79 -9.23
N MET A 41 6.60 1.22 -9.83
CA MET A 41 5.66 0.35 -10.54
C MET A 41 6.36 -0.43 -11.66
N GLY A 42 6.16 -1.76 -11.66
CA GLY A 42 6.80 -2.66 -12.62
C GLY A 42 8.29 -2.91 -12.38
N ARG A 43 8.87 -2.38 -11.29
CA ARG A 43 10.28 -2.56 -10.93
C ARG A 43 10.46 -3.30 -9.62
N VAL A 44 9.78 -2.86 -8.56
CA VAL A 44 9.81 -3.49 -7.23
C VAL A 44 8.43 -3.41 -6.58
N ARG A 45 8.19 -4.26 -5.57
CA ARG A 45 6.92 -4.29 -4.83
C ARG A 45 7.16 -3.85 -3.37
N PRO A 46 6.27 -3.05 -2.75
CA PRO A 46 6.38 -2.71 -1.33
C PRO A 46 6.52 -3.92 -0.41
N GLY A 47 5.81 -5.01 -0.68
CA GLY A 47 5.95 -6.25 0.10
C GLY A 47 7.37 -6.83 0.06
N ASP A 48 8.08 -6.75 -1.07
CA ASP A 48 9.48 -7.22 -1.18
C ASP A 48 10.45 -6.34 -0.37
N MET A 49 10.04 -5.11 -0.02
CA MET A 49 10.79 -4.20 0.83
C MET A 49 10.45 -4.37 2.32
N GLY A 50 9.59 -5.33 2.68
CA GLY A 50 9.20 -5.61 4.06
C GLY A 50 8.02 -4.77 4.57
N PHE A 51 7.21 -4.16 3.70
CA PHE A 51 6.00 -3.46 4.12
C PHE A 51 4.81 -4.41 4.29
N ASP A 52 4.12 -4.29 5.42
CA ASP A 52 2.97 -5.11 5.79
C ASP A 52 1.66 -4.52 5.27
N ILE A 53 1.61 -3.20 5.09
CA ILE A 53 0.42 -2.45 4.68
C ILE A 53 0.83 -1.44 3.62
N VAL A 54 0.00 -1.24 2.60
CA VAL A 54 0.16 -0.17 1.60
C VAL A 54 -1.19 0.42 1.26
N HIS A 55 -1.31 1.76 1.28
CA HIS A 55 -2.40 2.40 0.54
C HIS A 55 -1.94 2.83 -0.85
N PHE A 56 -2.86 2.86 -1.80
CA PHE A 56 -2.63 3.37 -3.15
C PHE A 56 -3.38 4.67 -3.37
N ASN A 57 -2.81 5.63 -4.11
CA ASN A 57 -3.58 6.76 -4.61
C ASN A 57 -3.97 6.51 -6.07
N LEU A 58 -5.18 6.00 -6.32
CA LEU A 58 -5.64 5.75 -7.70
C LEU A 58 -5.74 7.04 -8.54
N HIS A 59 -6.05 8.15 -7.87
CA HIS A 59 -6.11 9.50 -8.43
C HIS A 59 -4.74 10.16 -8.63
N LYS A 60 -3.65 9.42 -8.38
CA LYS A 60 -2.29 9.82 -8.76
C LYS A 60 -1.72 8.81 -9.75
N THR A 61 -1.34 7.64 -9.27
CA THR A 61 -0.60 6.63 -10.05
C THR A 61 -1.45 5.97 -11.13
N PHE A 62 -2.77 5.88 -10.94
CA PHE A 62 -3.68 5.13 -11.82
C PHE A 62 -4.64 6.04 -12.60
N ALA A 63 -4.21 7.27 -12.88
CA ALA A 63 -4.84 8.20 -13.82
C ALA A 63 -6.27 8.67 -13.52
N THR A 64 -6.86 8.38 -12.35
CA THR A 64 -8.13 9.03 -11.96
C THR A 64 -7.90 10.55 -11.83
N PRO A 65 -8.76 11.42 -12.41
CA PRO A 65 -8.52 12.85 -12.43
C PRO A 65 -8.57 13.47 -11.03
N HIS A 66 -7.72 14.47 -10.79
CA HIS A 66 -7.65 15.17 -9.49
C HIS A 66 -8.87 16.06 -9.20
N GLY A 67 -9.59 16.51 -10.23
CA GLY A 67 -10.89 17.18 -10.11
C GLY A 67 -10.94 18.46 -9.24
N GLY A 68 -9.80 19.14 -9.03
CA GLY A 68 -9.72 20.32 -8.16
C GLY A 68 -9.78 20.01 -6.65
N GLY A 69 -9.59 18.75 -6.25
CA GLY A 69 -9.64 18.31 -4.85
C GLY A 69 -10.30 16.95 -4.62
N GLY A 70 -10.81 16.31 -5.68
CA GLY A 70 -11.45 15.00 -5.65
C GLY A 70 -12.30 14.76 -6.90
N PRO A 71 -12.73 13.52 -7.17
CA PRO A 71 -12.72 12.37 -6.26
C PRO A 71 -11.38 11.63 -6.20
N GLY A 72 -11.20 10.83 -5.14
CA GLY A 72 -10.06 9.93 -4.98
C GLY A 72 -10.48 8.59 -4.38
N SER A 73 -9.75 7.54 -4.72
CA SER A 73 -9.84 6.23 -4.07
C SER A 73 -8.49 5.84 -3.49
N GLY A 74 -8.55 5.22 -2.30
CA GLY A 74 -7.41 4.83 -1.48
C GLY A 74 -7.41 3.35 -1.09
N PRO A 75 -7.39 2.38 -2.05
CA PRO A 75 -7.38 0.97 -1.69
C PRO A 75 -6.18 0.63 -0.82
N VAL A 76 -6.38 -0.27 0.15
CA VAL A 76 -5.32 -0.75 1.04
C VAL A 76 -5.04 -2.21 0.75
N GLY A 77 -3.78 -2.51 0.43
CA GLY A 77 -3.25 -3.87 0.43
C GLY A 77 -2.59 -4.17 1.76
N VAL A 78 -2.77 -5.39 2.26
CA VAL A 78 -2.15 -5.86 3.52
C VAL A 78 -1.51 -7.23 3.31
N SER A 79 -0.57 -7.60 4.17
CA SER A 79 -0.05 -8.97 4.27
C SER A 79 -1.17 -9.96 4.68
N GLU A 80 -0.95 -11.24 4.40
CA GLU A 80 -1.94 -12.29 4.68
C GLU A 80 -2.33 -12.34 6.16
N GLU A 81 -1.37 -12.16 7.07
CA GLU A 81 -1.60 -12.15 8.52
C GLU A 81 -2.55 -11.04 8.97
N LEU A 82 -2.59 -9.94 8.22
CA LEU A 82 -3.40 -8.77 8.50
C LEU A 82 -4.77 -8.80 7.80
N ALA A 83 -4.99 -9.72 6.85
CA ALA A 83 -6.20 -9.75 6.02
C ALA A 83 -7.49 -9.83 6.83
N ARG A 84 -7.51 -10.61 7.93
CA ARG A 84 -8.66 -10.76 8.83
C ARG A 84 -9.07 -9.48 9.57
N PHE A 85 -8.23 -8.44 9.55
CA PHE A 85 -8.49 -7.16 10.19
C PHE A 85 -8.94 -6.08 9.19
N LEU A 86 -9.06 -6.43 7.91
CA LEU A 86 -9.56 -5.50 6.90
C LEU A 86 -10.99 -5.07 7.21
N PRO A 87 -11.35 -3.80 6.92
CA PRO A 87 -12.71 -3.32 7.12
C PRO A 87 -13.66 -4.00 6.14
N VAL A 88 -14.87 -4.26 6.62
CA VAL A 88 -15.97 -4.83 5.85
C VAL A 88 -16.97 -3.73 5.44
N PRO A 89 -17.68 -3.89 4.31
CA PRO A 89 -17.64 -5.05 3.43
C PRO A 89 -16.45 -5.05 2.47
N MET A 90 -15.95 -6.25 2.15
CA MET A 90 -15.02 -6.47 1.04
C MET A 90 -15.77 -6.93 -0.21
N VAL A 91 -15.27 -6.58 -1.39
CA VAL A 91 -15.83 -7.12 -2.64
C VAL A 91 -15.30 -8.53 -2.85
N ALA A 92 -16.22 -9.50 -2.87
CA ALA A 92 -15.94 -10.90 -3.17
C ALA A 92 -16.59 -11.32 -4.49
N ARG A 93 -16.13 -12.45 -5.05
CA ARG A 93 -16.66 -13.02 -6.29
C ARG A 93 -16.94 -14.51 -6.09
N GLU A 94 -18.16 -14.93 -6.40
CA GLU A 94 -18.55 -16.33 -6.49
C GLU A 94 -19.07 -16.58 -7.92
N GLU A 95 -18.49 -17.57 -8.61
CA GLU A 95 -18.70 -17.80 -10.04
C GLU A 95 -18.51 -16.51 -10.88
N ASP A 96 -19.57 -15.98 -11.47
CA ASP A 96 -19.58 -14.74 -12.27
C ASP A 96 -20.34 -13.59 -11.59
N VAL A 97 -20.61 -13.71 -10.28
CA VAL A 97 -21.34 -12.71 -9.50
C VAL A 97 -20.42 -12.09 -8.45
N TYR A 98 -20.45 -10.76 -8.37
CA TYR A 98 -19.79 -10.01 -7.29
C TYR A 98 -20.78 -9.70 -6.17
N TYR A 99 -20.34 -9.81 -4.92
CA TYR A 99 -21.12 -9.48 -3.74
C TYR A 99 -20.28 -8.77 -2.68
N LEU A 100 -20.96 -8.18 -1.70
CA LEU A 100 -20.34 -7.54 -0.55
C LEU A 100 -20.26 -8.55 0.60
N ASP A 101 -19.04 -8.93 0.97
CA ASP A 101 -18.73 -9.84 2.06
C ASP A 101 -18.55 -9.06 3.36
N TYR A 102 -19.36 -9.37 4.37
CA TYR A 102 -19.49 -8.61 5.63
C TYR A 102 -18.92 -9.36 6.83
#